data_AF-A0A0D0JBM5-F1
#
_entry.id   AF-A0A0D0JBM5-F1
#
_cell.length_a   1.000
_cell.length_b   1.000
_cell.length_c   1.000
_cell.angle_alpha   90.00
_cell.angle_beta   90.00
_cell.angle_gamma   90.00
#
_symmetry.space_group_name_H-M   'P 1'
#
loop_
_entity.id
_entity.type
_entity.pdbx_description
1 polymer ?
#
loop_
_entity_poly.entity_id
_entity_poly.type
_entity_poly.pdbx_seq_one_letter_code
_entity_poly.pdbx_strand_id
1 'polypeptide(L)'
;MGRAQHRFGGLKPTLRLVLSGAYIGYLPEHHAQQWVDQKRLKVLLPTTFGYQAPFTLALRRGRSREPLIQSFRDRLKAQLNPG
;
A
#
# COMPACT_ATOMS: atom_id res chain seq x y z
N MET A 1 -25.87 2.00 -21.75
CA MET A 1 -25.73 1.10 -20.58
C MET A 1 -24.31 1.27 -20.03
N GLY A 2 -24.10 2.23 -19.12
CA GLY A 2 -22.77 2.58 -18.60
C GLY A 2 -22.36 1.61 -17.50
N ARG A 3 -21.22 0.93 -17.67
CA ARG A 3 -20.64 0.07 -16.63
C ARG A 3 -20.22 0.95 -15.46
N ALA A 4 -20.95 0.87 -14.35
CA ALA A 4 -20.56 1.45 -13.08
C ALA A 4 -19.26 0.79 -12.60
N GLN A 5 -18.13 1.43 -12.89
CA GLN A 5 -16.86 1.09 -12.26
C GLN A 5 -16.95 1.59 -10.82
N HIS A 6 -17.46 0.76 -9.90
CA HIS A 6 -17.44 1.06 -8.48
C HIS A 6 -15.99 1.04 -7.98
N ARG A 7 -15.31 2.19 -8.08
CA ARG A 7 -13.98 2.39 -7.51
C ARG A 7 -14.14 2.63 -6.01
N PHE A 8 -14.10 1.55 -5.22
CA PHE A 8 -14.04 1.64 -3.76
C PHE A 8 -12.66 2.21 -3.38
N GLY A 9 -12.62 3.49 -2.98
CA GLY A 9 -11.39 4.28 -2.78
C GLY A 9 -10.56 3.92 -1.53
N GLY A 10 -10.66 2.70 -1.01
CA GLY A 10 -9.93 2.28 0.20
C GLY A 10 -9.42 0.85 0.12
N LEU A 11 -8.21 0.63 0.64
CA LEU A 11 -7.55 -0.67 0.71
C LEU A 11 -8.38 -1.73 1.48
N LYS A 12 -8.93 -1.34 2.63
CA LYS A 12 -9.65 -2.23 3.56
C LYS A 12 -10.94 -2.85 2.97
N PRO A 13 -11.83 -2.11 2.27
CA PRO A 13 -13.00 -2.71 1.63
C PRO A 13 -12.61 -3.65 0.48
N THR A 14 -11.60 -3.35 -0.33
CA THR A 14 -11.14 -4.22 -1.42
C THR A 14 -10.66 -5.58 -0.91
N LEU A 15 -9.90 -5.60 0.18
CA LEU A 15 -9.45 -6.84 0.82
C LEU A 15 -10.62 -7.75 1.23
N ARG A 16 -11.68 -7.19 1.83
CA ARG A 16 -12.84 -7.97 2.28
C ARG A 16 -13.59 -8.64 1.12
N LEU A 17 -13.69 -7.96 -0.02
CA LEU A 17 -14.32 -8.50 -1.23
C LEU A 17 -13.47 -9.59 -1.88
N VAL A 18 -12.15 -9.42 -1.91
CA VAL A 18 -11.26 -10.45 -2.46
C VAL A 18 -11.27 -11.70 -1.59
N LEU A 19 -11.29 -11.55 -0.25
CA LEU A 19 -11.35 -12.67 0.68
C LEU A 19 -12.69 -13.44 0.65
N SER A 20 -13.77 -12.86 0.12
CA SER A 20 -15.03 -13.59 -0.05
C SER A 20 -14.99 -14.58 -1.23
N GLY A 21 -13.94 -14.55 -2.05
CA GLY A 21 -13.79 -15.40 -3.23
C GLY A 21 -14.64 -14.98 -4.44
N ALA A 22 -15.51 -13.97 -4.30
CA ALA A 22 -16.38 -13.49 -5.37
C ALA A 22 -15.73 -12.43 -6.27
N TYR A 23 -14.54 -11.92 -5.90
CA TYR A 23 -13.89 -10.81 -6.60
C TYR A 23 -12.37 -11.01 -6.72
N ILE A 24 -11.81 -10.45 -7.79
CA ILE A 24 -10.37 -10.21 -7.95
C ILE A 24 -10.08 -8.73 -7.74
N GLY A 25 -8.90 -8.40 -7.19
CA GLY A 25 -8.55 -7.01 -6.90
C GLY A 25 -7.06 -6.81 -6.64
N TYR A 26 -6.63 -5.55 -6.73
CA TYR A 26 -5.26 -5.16 -6.44
C TYR A 26 -5.08 -4.92 -4.94
N LEU A 27 -4.05 -5.52 -4.37
CA LEU A 27 -3.69 -5.35 -2.97
C LEU A 27 -2.19 -5.09 -2.85
N PRO A 28 -1.74 -4.15 -2.00
CA PRO A 28 -0.33 -4.02 -1.65
C PRO A 28 0.20 -5.33 -1.09
N GLU A 29 1.40 -5.69 -1.52
CA GLU A 29 2.05 -6.98 -1.25
C GLU A 29 2.10 -7.29 0.26
N HIS A 30 2.59 -6.35 1.06
CA HIS A 30 2.69 -6.51 2.52
C HIS A 30 1.34 -6.73 3.23
N HIS A 31 0.24 -6.23 2.65
CA HIS A 31 -1.08 -6.54 3.19
C HIS A 31 -1.51 -7.94 2.74
N ALA A 32 -1.34 -8.31 1.48
CA ALA A 32 -1.76 -9.62 0.98
C ALA A 32 -1.00 -10.80 1.60
N GLN A 33 0.27 -10.56 1.98
CA GLN A 33 1.26 -11.60 2.26
C GLN A 33 0.75 -12.65 3.26
N GLN A 34 0.20 -12.22 4.39
CA GLN A 34 -0.35 -13.14 5.40
C GLN A 34 -1.38 -14.11 4.82
N TRP A 35 -2.26 -13.65 3.92
CA TRP A 35 -3.30 -14.49 3.32
C TRP A 35 -2.77 -15.34 2.17
N VAL A 36 -1.71 -14.91 1.49
CA VAL A 36 -0.99 -15.72 0.50
C VAL A 36 -0.26 -16.86 1.20
N ASP A 37 0.44 -16.58 2.31
CA ASP A 37 1.14 -17.58 3.13
C ASP A 37 0.17 -18.64 3.69
N GLN A 38 -1.03 -18.20 4.08
CA GLN A 38 -2.13 -19.06 4.52
C GLN A 38 -2.86 -19.79 3.37
N LYS A 39 -2.40 -19.65 2.11
CA LYS A 39 -3.04 -20.20 0.90
C LYS A 39 -4.50 -19.77 0.68
N ARG A 40 -4.91 -18.66 1.29
CA ARG A 40 -6.25 -18.07 1.15
C ARG A 40 -6.34 -17.11 -0.04
N LEU A 41 -5.21 -16.56 -0.48
CA LEU A 41 -5.09 -15.74 -1.69
C LEU A 41 -4.02 -16.31 -2.62
N LYS A 42 -4.22 -16.12 -3.93
CA LYS A 42 -3.25 -16.46 -4.97
C LYS A 42 -2.94 -15.23 -5.80
N VAL A 43 -1.65 -14.91 -5.93
CA VAL A 43 -1.19 -13.83 -6.81
C VAL A 43 -1.42 -14.23 -8.26
N LEU A 44 -1.99 -13.33 -9.05
CA LEU A 44 -2.28 -13.55 -10.47
C LEU A 44 -1.37 -12.65 -11.30
N LEU A 45 -0.63 -13.25 -12.26
CA LEU A 45 0.19 -12.55 -13.25
C LEU A 45 1.11 -11.47 -12.63
N PRO A 46 2.00 -11.84 -11.71
CA PRO A 46 2.81 -10.89 -10.93
C PRO A 46 3.71 -9.99 -11.79
N THR A 47 4.15 -10.48 -12.96
CA THR A 47 5.00 -9.74 -13.90
C THR A 47 4.24 -8.76 -14.77
N THR A 48 2.91 -8.88 -14.86
CA THR A 48 2.06 -8.03 -15.71
C THR A 48 1.32 -6.97 -14.90
N PHE A 49 0.98 -7.27 -13.65
CA PHE A 49 0.09 -6.44 -12.81
C PHE A 49 0.75 -5.84 -11.57
N GLY A 50 2.09 -5.71 -11.57
CA GLY A 50 2.81 -4.98 -10.53
C GLY A 50 2.59 -3.47 -10.63
N TYR A 51 2.16 -2.83 -9.54
CA TYR A 51 2.15 -1.37 -9.41
C TYR A 51 2.98 -0.96 -8.21
N GLN A 52 4.01 -0.14 -8.45
CA GLN A 52 4.81 0.47 -7.38
C GLN A 52 4.08 1.72 -6.89
N ALA A 53 3.61 1.69 -5.65
CA ALA A 53 3.08 2.85 -4.96
C ALA A 53 4.18 3.43 -4.05
N PRO A 54 4.90 4.48 -4.47
CA PRO A 54 5.96 5.06 -3.65
C PRO A 54 5.36 5.72 -2.41
N PHE A 55 5.99 5.48 -1.25
CA PHE A 55 5.68 6.21 -0.03
C PHE A 55 6.42 7.55 -0.03
N THR A 56 5.70 8.63 0.24
CA THR A 56 6.26 9.99 0.27
C THR A 56 6.12 10.59 1.66
N LEU A 57 7.20 11.19 2.18
CA LEU A 57 7.16 12.00 3.40
C LEU A 57 6.84 13.45 3.03
N ALA A 58 5.67 13.95 3.44
CA ALA A 58 5.27 15.35 3.25
C ALA A 58 5.51 16.16 4.53
N LEU A 59 6.24 17.28 4.43
CA LEU A 59 6.53 18.18 5.54
C LEU A 59 6.08 19.60 5.20
N ARG A 60 5.43 20.30 6.14
CA ARG A 60 5.06 21.70 5.95
C ARG A 60 6.32 22.57 6.02
N ARG A 61 6.56 23.39 4.99
CA ARG A 61 7.79 24.19 4.81
C ARG A 61 8.19 25.00 6.07
N GLY A 62 7.23 25.61 6.76
CA GLY A 62 7.48 26.38 8.01
C GLY A 62 7.87 25.53 9.22
N ARG A 63 7.39 24.28 9.31
CA ARG A 63 7.68 23.33 10.40
C ARG A 63 8.91 22.46 10.11
N SER A 64 9.37 22.43 8.86
CA SER A 64 10.48 21.57 8.41
C SER A 64 11.82 21.86 9.09
N ARG A 65 11.98 23.04 9.70
CA ARG A 65 13.19 23.46 10.43
C ARG A 65 13.13 23.17 11.92
N GLU A 66 12.01 22.66 12.43
CA GLU A 66 11.90 22.34 13.84
C GLU A 66 12.81 21.15 14.20
N PRO A 67 13.58 21.24 15.30
CA PRO A 67 14.53 20.20 15.68
C PRO A 67 13.88 18.81 15.76
N LEU A 68 12.67 18.72 16.32
CA LEU A 68 11.92 17.46 16.43
C LEU A 68 11.56 16.86 15.07
N ILE A 69 11.12 17.70 14.12
CA ILE A 69 10.76 17.27 12.77
C ILE A 69 12.00 16.81 12.01
N GLN A 70 13.13 17.49 12.20
CA GLN A 70 14.42 17.08 11.62
C GLN A 70 14.88 15.75 12.20
N SER A 71 14.90 15.59 13.52
CA SER A 71 15.29 14.33 14.17
C SER A 71 14.41 13.16 13.75
N PHE A 72 13.09 13.36 13.64
CA PHE A 72 12.18 12.33 13.13
C PHE A 72 12.48 11.98 11.66
N ARG A 73 12.68 12.99 10.81
CA ARG A 73 13.03 12.80 9.39
C ARG A 73 14.34 12.02 9.23
N ASP A 74 15.37 12.38 9.98
CA ASP A 74 16.69 11.74 9.87
C ASP A 74 16.64 10.28 10.33
N ARG A 75 15.92 10.02 11.44
CA ARG A 75 15.70 8.65 11.91
C ARG A 75 14.88 7.81 10.93
N LEU A 76 13.85 8.40 10.32
CA LEU A 76 13.04 7.73 9.31
C LEU A 76 13.88 7.39 8.07
N LYS A 77 14.74 8.31 7.60
CA LYS A 77 15.65 8.04 6.48
C LYS A 77 16.63 6.91 6.78
N ALA A 78 17.21 6.88 7.99
CA ALA A 78 18.14 5.83 8.40
C ALA A 78 17.46 4.44 8.46
N GLN A 79 16.16 4.37 8.73
CA GLN A 79 15.40 3.12 8.73
C GLN A 79 14.96 2.68 7.32
N LEU A 80 14.71 3.63 6.42
CA LEU A 80 14.23 3.34 5.06
C LEU A 80 15.37 2.99 4.08
N ASN A 81 16.60 3.34 4.41
CA ASN A 81 17.78 3.02 3.61
C ASN A 81 18.79 2.26 4.49
N PRO A 82 18.53 0.97 4.80
CA PRO A 82 19.55 0.12 5.38
C PRO A 82 20.63 -0.03 4.29
N GLY A 83 21.79 0.56 4.53
CA GLY A 83 22.97 0.32 3.69
C GLY A 83 23.30 -1.16 3.63
#